data_AF-A0A6L9M469-F1
#
_entry.id   AF-A0A6L9M469-F1
#
_cell.length_a   1.000
_cell.length_b   1.000
_cell.length_c   1.000
_cell.angle_alpha   90.00
_cell.angle_beta   90.00
_cell.angle_gamma   90.00
#
_symmetry.space_group_name_H-M   'P 1'
#
loop_
_entity.id
_entity.type
_entity.pdbx_description
1 polymer ?
#
loop_
_entity_poly.entity_id
_entity_poly.type
_entity_poly.pdbx_seq_one_letter_code
_entity_poly.pdbx_strand_id
1 'polypeptide(L)'
;MSVLFSESAATHRTRGLEAGLTKELGTQTVIHRVFLGQEDMDEDRFDTIFLESETLRQVTDAVVTDGHLAFAFAQKYGQELFPDTPVLACSIPRPAPTILRWYENVLWLPEESSIQQAVDLVFTLCPQTQTVVGITDTSDDGHKRMKAVARAMRPYQKRAILIFPGHEPGDDAGLNFETLGAVLSSVPNRGVTLFLGVSEDSAGRPIPEPMLAEILHTRTASPTIVLDDTFLGTGVLGGPMISGKSTGRSAASILKRLRSGENPREMLPQPIRATTILDGQALARFGLVAPQKTTIVNAPNQVEKKGNAIPTSTLGWIVGLLLCSGFLFFSKRHRS
;
A
#
# COMPACT_ATOMS: atom_id res chain seq x y z
N MET A 1 -24.13 7.49 -1.04
CA MET A 1 -23.39 6.74 0.00
C MET A 1 -22.36 7.61 0.71
N SER A 2 -22.00 7.24 1.94
CA SER A 2 -21.02 7.96 2.75
C SER A 2 -19.85 7.04 3.11
N VAL A 3 -18.64 7.60 3.05
CA VAL A 3 -17.40 6.91 3.45
C VAL A 3 -16.74 7.75 4.53
N LEU A 4 -16.57 7.14 5.70
CA LEU A 4 -15.92 7.74 6.86
C LEU A 4 -14.50 7.19 6.95
N PHE A 5 -13.52 8.07 7.06
CA PHE A 5 -12.10 7.75 7.12
C PHE A 5 -11.55 8.15 8.49
N SER A 6 -10.70 7.28 9.06
CA SER A 6 -10.04 7.55 10.34
C SER A 6 -8.94 8.61 10.20
N GLU A 7 -8.37 8.71 9.00
CA GLU A 7 -7.39 9.70 8.59
C GLU A 7 -7.97 11.12 8.67
N SER A 8 -7.10 12.12 8.89
CA SER A 8 -7.47 13.53 8.93
C SER A 8 -7.66 14.17 7.55
N ALA A 9 -7.16 13.51 6.49
CA ALA A 9 -7.23 13.99 5.12
C ALA A 9 -7.07 12.85 4.10
N ALA A 10 -7.20 13.18 2.81
CA ALA A 10 -7.06 12.22 1.73
C ALA A 10 -5.60 11.74 1.55
N THR A 11 -5.39 10.43 1.70
CA THR A 11 -4.12 9.72 1.52
C THR A 11 -4.10 8.92 0.22
N HIS A 12 -2.97 8.31 -0.12
CA HIS A 12 -2.91 7.34 -1.23
C HIS A 12 -3.94 6.21 -1.05
N ARG A 13 -4.03 5.69 0.17
CA ARG A 13 -4.95 4.60 0.52
C ARG A 13 -6.42 5.00 0.40
N THR A 14 -6.84 6.14 0.98
CA THR A 14 -8.25 6.54 0.96
C THR A 14 -8.73 6.85 -0.46
N ARG A 15 -7.89 7.51 -1.28
CA ARG A 15 -8.15 7.68 -2.73
C ARG A 15 -8.26 6.34 -3.46
N GLY A 16 -7.41 5.38 -3.10
CA GLY A 16 -7.48 4.02 -3.63
C GLY A 16 -8.82 3.36 -3.33
N LEU A 17 -9.28 3.42 -2.09
CA LEU A 17 -10.57 2.87 -1.66
C LEU A 17 -11.72 3.45 -2.47
N GLU A 18 -11.78 4.76 -2.62
CA GLU A 18 -12.81 5.42 -3.43
C GLU A 18 -12.73 5.03 -4.91
N ALA A 19 -11.53 4.93 -5.47
CA ALA A 19 -11.35 4.48 -6.85
C ALA A 19 -11.83 3.04 -7.02
N GLY A 20 -11.62 2.18 -6.02
CA GLY A 20 -12.15 0.82 -5.98
C GLY A 20 -13.67 0.77 -5.93
N LEU A 21 -14.29 1.58 -5.06
CA LEU A 21 -15.74 1.73 -4.96
C LEU A 21 -16.34 2.24 -6.28
N THR A 22 -15.81 3.34 -6.81
CA THR A 22 -16.31 4.00 -8.02
C THR A 22 -16.20 3.09 -9.24
N LYS A 23 -15.09 2.34 -9.36
CA LYS A 23 -14.89 1.39 -10.47
C LYS A 23 -15.97 0.32 -10.49
N GLU A 24 -16.35 -0.21 -9.33
CA GLU A 24 -17.27 -1.34 -9.25
C GLU A 24 -18.74 -0.88 -9.19
N LEU A 25 -19.05 0.23 -8.50
CA LEU A 25 -20.42 0.75 -8.36
C LEU A 25 -20.85 1.66 -9.52
N GLY A 26 -19.90 2.14 -10.33
CA GLY A 26 -20.15 3.05 -11.45
C GLY A 26 -19.92 4.51 -11.09
N THR A 27 -19.58 5.32 -12.10
CA THR A 27 -19.16 6.73 -11.97
C THR A 27 -20.25 7.69 -11.52
N GLN A 28 -21.52 7.27 -11.56
CA GLN A 28 -22.65 8.05 -11.06
C GLN A 28 -22.83 7.94 -9.53
N THR A 29 -22.06 7.07 -8.87
CA THR A 29 -22.11 6.93 -7.41
C THR A 29 -21.55 8.18 -6.74
N VAL A 30 -22.41 8.92 -6.03
CA VAL A 30 -21.98 10.03 -5.19
C VAL A 30 -21.44 9.47 -3.86
N ILE A 31 -20.16 9.79 -3.59
CA ILE A 31 -19.45 9.43 -2.37
C ILE A 31 -19.26 10.70 -1.54
N HIS A 32 -19.95 10.77 -0.39
CA HIS A 32 -19.70 11.79 0.63
C HIS A 32 -18.55 11.33 1.52
N ARG A 33 -17.55 12.18 1.71
CA ARG A 33 -16.33 11.85 2.46
C ARG A 33 -16.37 12.57 3.80
N VAL A 34 -16.05 11.86 4.87
CA VAL A 34 -15.82 12.46 6.19
C VAL A 34 -14.48 11.97 6.69
N PHE A 35 -13.59 12.91 7.01
CA PHE A 35 -12.27 12.62 7.58
C PHE A 35 -12.30 13.00 9.05
N LEU A 36 -12.02 12.05 9.93
CA LEU A 36 -12.12 12.28 11.37
C LEU A 36 -10.83 12.85 11.94
N GLY A 37 -9.69 12.26 11.58
CA GLY A 37 -8.38 12.63 12.13
C GLY A 37 -8.19 12.23 13.59
N GLN A 38 -6.92 12.14 14.00
CA GLN A 38 -6.50 11.84 15.37
C GLN A 38 -6.10 13.09 16.18
N GLU A 39 -5.95 14.26 15.54
CA GLU A 39 -5.49 15.48 16.23
C GLU A 39 -6.55 15.95 17.23
N ASP A 40 -6.14 15.89 18.51
CA ASP A 40 -6.91 16.19 19.71
C ASP A 40 -8.25 15.42 19.77
N MET A 41 -8.20 14.24 20.39
CA MET A 41 -9.35 13.42 20.81
C MET A 41 -10.21 14.11 21.89
N ASP A 42 -10.40 15.43 21.79
CA ASP A 42 -11.45 16.11 22.52
C ASP A 42 -12.80 15.64 21.95
N GLU A 43 -13.71 15.23 22.84
CA GLU A 43 -15.07 14.85 22.45
C GLU A 43 -15.73 15.92 21.57
N ASP A 44 -15.35 17.18 21.79
CA ASP A 44 -15.76 18.36 21.03
C ASP A 44 -15.50 18.25 19.51
N ARG A 45 -14.43 17.54 19.09
CA ARG A 45 -14.15 17.34 17.66
C ARG A 45 -15.14 16.37 17.02
N PHE A 46 -15.47 15.28 17.71
CA PHE A 46 -16.48 14.32 17.25
C PHE A 46 -17.86 14.98 17.14
N ASP A 47 -18.22 15.82 18.11
CA ASP A 47 -19.47 16.60 18.07
C ASP A 47 -19.46 17.63 16.94
N THR A 48 -18.35 18.32 16.71
CA THR A 48 -18.21 19.27 15.60
C THR A 48 -18.40 18.59 14.25
N ILE A 49 -17.71 17.46 14.02
CA ILE A 49 -17.84 16.71 12.78
C ILE A 49 -19.25 16.15 12.60
N PHE A 50 -19.91 15.74 13.70
CA PHE A 50 -21.31 15.33 13.67
C PHE A 50 -22.22 16.47 13.18
N LEU A 51 -22.06 17.68 13.72
CA LEU A 51 -22.83 18.86 13.30
C LEU A 51 -22.59 19.19 11.82
N GLU A 52 -21.34 19.13 11.36
CA GLU A 52 -21.00 19.33 9.94
C GLU A 52 -21.59 18.24 9.03
N SER A 53 -21.78 17.04 9.58
CA SER A 53 -22.31 15.87 8.87
C SER A 53 -23.83 15.76 8.87
N GLU A 54 -24.58 16.70 9.47
CA GLU A 54 -26.05 16.64 9.53
C GLU A 54 -26.70 16.54 8.14
N THR A 55 -26.08 17.15 7.12
CA THR A 55 -26.55 17.08 5.72
C THR A 55 -26.56 15.66 5.16
N LEU A 56 -25.81 14.72 5.75
CA LEU A 56 -25.74 13.33 5.31
C LEU A 56 -26.96 12.49 5.72
N ARG A 57 -27.79 12.98 6.67
CA ARG A 57 -28.99 12.29 7.19
C ARG A 57 -29.97 11.83 6.11
N GLN A 58 -30.07 12.57 5.01
CA GLN A 58 -31.12 12.36 4.01
C GLN A 58 -30.64 11.74 2.69
N VAL A 59 -29.32 11.52 2.54
CA VAL A 59 -28.71 11.19 1.23
C VAL A 59 -27.87 9.91 1.24
N THR A 60 -27.83 9.20 2.37
CA THR A 60 -26.92 8.06 2.56
C THR A 60 -27.66 6.73 2.55
N ASP A 61 -27.52 6.00 1.45
CA ASP A 61 -28.06 4.64 1.21
C ASP A 61 -27.12 3.50 1.67
N ALA A 62 -25.88 3.84 2.03
CA ALA A 62 -24.86 2.93 2.55
C ALA A 62 -23.76 3.72 3.27
N VAL A 63 -23.26 3.18 4.39
CA VAL A 63 -22.14 3.75 5.14
C VAL A 63 -20.97 2.78 5.08
N VAL A 64 -19.80 3.26 4.68
CA VAL A 64 -18.53 2.52 4.76
C VAL A 64 -17.63 3.24 5.76
N THR A 65 -17.04 2.52 6.69
CA THR A 65 -16.04 3.08 7.61
C THR A 65 -14.69 2.44 7.34
N ASP A 66 -13.62 3.22 7.25
CA ASP A 66 -12.25 2.73 7.10
C ASP A 66 -11.43 3.06 8.36
N GLY A 67 -11.09 2.02 9.13
CA GLY A 67 -10.33 2.15 10.37
C GLY A 67 -11.16 2.38 11.64
N HIS A 68 -10.47 2.40 12.78
CA HIS A 68 -11.06 2.35 14.11
C HIS A 68 -11.84 3.62 14.50
N LEU A 69 -11.31 4.81 14.18
CA LEU A 69 -12.00 6.06 14.51
C LEU A 69 -13.28 6.22 13.68
N ALA A 70 -13.21 5.90 12.38
CA ALA A 70 -14.36 5.94 11.49
C ALA A 70 -15.51 5.06 12.00
N PHE A 71 -15.18 3.85 12.46
CA PHE A 71 -16.16 2.95 13.04
C PHE A 71 -16.70 3.45 14.39
N ALA A 72 -15.84 3.98 15.27
CA ALA A 72 -16.26 4.54 16.56
C ALA A 72 -17.24 5.71 16.39
N PHE A 73 -16.99 6.60 15.41
CA PHE A 73 -17.89 7.68 15.07
C PHE A 73 -19.24 7.16 14.56
N ALA A 74 -19.23 6.17 13.66
CA ALA A 74 -20.47 5.53 13.21
C ALA A 74 -21.22 4.82 14.34
N GLN A 75 -20.50 4.28 15.34
CA GLN A 75 -21.14 3.68 16.51
C GLN A 75 -21.80 4.74 17.41
N LYS A 76 -21.16 5.89 17.59
CA LYS A 76 -21.66 6.99 18.44
C LYS A 76 -22.84 7.73 17.78
N TYR A 77 -22.69 8.16 16.53
CA TYR A 77 -23.67 9.03 15.85
C TYR A 77 -24.45 8.36 14.71
N GLY A 78 -24.14 7.11 14.37
CA GLY A 78 -24.70 6.48 13.17
C GLY A 78 -26.21 6.29 13.20
N GLN A 79 -26.82 6.08 14.37
CA GLN A 79 -28.29 6.03 14.48
C GLN A 79 -28.94 7.37 14.14
N GLU A 80 -28.28 8.48 14.49
CA GLU A 80 -28.78 9.82 14.22
C GLU A 80 -28.48 10.27 12.79
N LEU A 81 -27.29 9.94 12.26
CA LEU A 81 -26.84 10.34 10.93
C LEU A 81 -27.32 9.40 9.82
N PHE A 82 -27.52 8.12 10.11
CA PHE A 82 -27.76 7.07 9.11
C PHE A 82 -28.81 6.07 9.62
N PRO A 83 -30.02 6.52 9.98
CA PRO A 83 -31.05 5.64 10.52
C PRO A 83 -31.34 4.49 9.55
N ASP A 84 -31.43 3.27 10.08
CA ASP A 84 -31.68 2.01 9.35
C ASP A 84 -30.66 1.64 8.25
N THR A 85 -29.61 2.44 8.04
CA THR A 85 -28.60 2.17 7.00
C THR A 85 -27.50 1.23 7.51
N PRO A 86 -27.22 0.11 6.83
CA PRO A 86 -26.14 -0.79 7.21
C PRO A 86 -24.76 -0.12 7.16
N VAL A 87 -23.92 -0.44 8.14
CA VAL A 87 -22.53 0.02 8.23
C VAL A 87 -21.60 -1.10 7.80
N LEU A 88 -20.78 -0.86 6.78
CA LEU A 88 -19.70 -1.75 6.39
C LEU A 88 -18.37 -1.27 6.99
N ALA A 89 -17.92 -1.97 8.03
CA ALA A 89 -16.66 -1.69 8.69
C ALA A 89 -15.48 -2.37 7.98
N CYS A 90 -14.59 -1.56 7.42
CA CYS A 90 -13.38 -1.96 6.71
C CYS A 90 -12.13 -1.70 7.57
N SER A 91 -11.06 -2.45 7.29
CA SER A 91 -9.73 -2.24 7.85
C SER A 91 -9.65 -2.29 9.38
N ILE A 92 -10.62 -2.93 10.03
CA ILE A 92 -10.62 -3.23 11.46
C ILE A 92 -10.86 -4.73 11.70
N PRO A 93 -10.35 -5.31 12.79
CA PRO A 93 -10.58 -6.71 13.11
C PRO A 93 -12.08 -7.00 13.28
N ARG A 94 -12.51 -8.16 12.80
CA ARG A 94 -13.84 -8.68 13.11
C ARG A 94 -13.90 -9.07 14.59
N PRO A 95 -14.94 -8.66 15.34
CA PRO A 95 -15.16 -9.11 16.70
C PRO A 95 -15.32 -10.62 16.82
N ALA A 96 -15.10 -11.16 18.02
CA ALA A 96 -15.40 -12.55 18.31
C ALA A 96 -16.88 -12.88 18.03
N PRO A 97 -17.23 -14.11 17.61
CA PRO A 97 -18.61 -14.48 17.29
C PRO A 97 -19.62 -14.18 18.41
N THR A 98 -19.20 -14.24 19.68
CA THR A 98 -20.04 -13.94 20.85
C THR A 98 -20.46 -12.48 20.96
N ILE A 99 -19.70 -11.57 20.34
CA ILE A 99 -19.90 -10.12 20.35
C ILE A 99 -20.64 -9.67 19.08
N LEU A 100 -20.47 -10.38 17.95
CA LEU A 100 -21.09 -10.03 16.67
C LEU A 100 -22.61 -9.83 16.75
N ARG A 101 -23.29 -10.62 17.60
CA ARG A 101 -24.75 -10.52 17.83
C ARG A 101 -25.21 -9.16 18.36
N TRP A 102 -24.33 -8.34 18.92
CA TRP A 102 -24.66 -6.99 19.41
C TRP A 102 -24.57 -5.93 18.30
N TYR A 103 -24.07 -6.30 17.12
CA TYR A 103 -23.87 -5.41 15.98
C TYR A 103 -24.77 -5.83 14.80
N GLU A 104 -26.08 -5.81 15.01
CA GLU A 104 -27.05 -6.39 14.07
C GLU A 104 -27.10 -5.71 12.69
N ASN A 105 -26.61 -4.46 12.58
CA ASN A 105 -26.57 -3.69 11.33
C ASN A 105 -25.14 -3.36 10.86
N VAL A 106 -24.14 -4.12 11.33
CA VAL A 106 -22.73 -3.92 10.95
C VAL A 106 -22.18 -5.15 10.25
N LEU A 107 -21.60 -4.92 9.07
CA LEU A 107 -20.82 -5.89 8.33
C LEU A 107 -19.34 -5.66 8.56
N TRP A 108 -18.59 -6.75 8.63
CA TRP A 108 -17.16 -6.71 8.95
C TRP A 108 -16.33 -7.22 7.79
N LEU A 109 -15.59 -6.31 7.16
CA LEU A 109 -14.61 -6.59 6.12
C LEU A 109 -13.19 -6.38 6.68
N PRO A 110 -12.68 -7.34 7.47
CA PRO A 110 -11.35 -7.25 8.04
C PRO A 110 -10.27 -7.43 6.99
N GLU A 111 -9.08 -6.95 7.29
CA GLU A 111 -7.86 -7.21 6.52
C GLU A 111 -7.02 -8.28 7.23
N GLU A 112 -6.55 -9.27 6.47
CA GLU A 112 -5.67 -10.30 6.99
C GLU A 112 -4.24 -9.76 7.08
N SER A 113 -3.63 -9.85 8.27
CA SER A 113 -2.26 -9.34 8.47
C SER A 113 -1.26 -10.04 7.56
N SER A 114 -0.47 -9.25 6.83
CA SER A 114 0.56 -9.74 5.92
C SER A 114 1.96 -9.83 6.54
N ILE A 115 2.09 -9.61 7.86
CA ILE A 115 3.40 -9.53 8.53
C ILE A 115 4.18 -10.85 8.44
N GLN A 116 3.53 -11.99 8.65
CA GLN A 116 4.18 -13.29 8.51
C GLN A 116 4.70 -13.47 7.08
N GLN A 117 3.86 -13.16 6.08
CA GLN A 117 4.23 -13.24 4.67
C GLN A 117 5.40 -12.29 4.35
N ALA A 118 5.44 -11.09 4.95
CA ALA A 118 6.51 -10.13 4.73
C ALA A 118 7.85 -10.63 5.28
N VAL A 119 7.84 -11.20 6.50
CA VAL A 119 9.03 -11.81 7.10
C VAL A 119 9.52 -13.00 6.27
N ASP A 120 8.62 -13.90 5.85
CA ASP A 120 8.99 -15.03 5.00
C ASP A 120 9.55 -14.58 3.64
N LEU A 121 9.00 -13.49 3.09
CA LEU A 121 9.48 -12.90 1.85
C LEU A 121 10.90 -12.33 1.99
N VAL A 122 11.26 -11.74 3.14
CA VAL A 122 12.65 -11.31 3.42
C VAL A 122 13.62 -12.48 3.25
N PHE A 123 13.32 -13.62 3.85
CA PHE A 123 14.22 -14.78 3.81
C PHE A 123 14.19 -15.52 2.48
N THR A 124 13.09 -15.40 1.73
CA THR A 124 12.95 -15.93 0.37
C THR A 124 13.77 -15.12 -0.63
N LEU A 125 13.67 -13.79 -0.61
CA LEU A 125 14.40 -12.90 -1.51
C LEU A 125 15.88 -12.78 -1.12
N CYS A 126 16.16 -12.66 0.18
CA CYS A 126 17.49 -12.42 0.73
C CYS A 126 17.91 -13.61 1.63
N PRO A 127 18.34 -14.75 1.06
CA PRO A 127 18.70 -15.96 1.82
C PRO A 127 20.01 -15.85 2.61
N GLN A 128 20.67 -14.68 2.61
CA GLN A 128 21.83 -14.40 3.46
C GLN A 128 21.57 -13.33 4.55
N THR A 129 20.32 -12.86 4.71
CA THR A 129 19.96 -11.87 5.73
C THR A 129 20.46 -12.28 7.13
N GLN A 130 21.14 -11.34 7.80
CA GLN A 130 21.65 -11.44 9.17
C GLN A 130 21.04 -10.39 10.11
N THR A 131 20.48 -9.31 9.56
CA THR A 131 19.81 -8.26 10.34
C THR A 131 18.50 -7.89 9.65
N VAL A 132 17.41 -7.90 10.41
CA VAL A 132 16.12 -7.33 9.99
C VAL A 132 15.89 -6.07 10.79
N VAL A 133 15.75 -4.93 10.10
CA VAL A 133 15.49 -3.63 10.70
C VAL A 133 14.01 -3.31 10.54
N GLY A 134 13.25 -3.39 11.63
CA GLY A 134 11.84 -3.00 11.64
C GLY A 134 11.70 -1.50 11.88
N ILE A 135 10.94 -0.82 11.03
CA ILE A 135 10.65 0.61 11.15
C ILE A 135 9.15 0.78 11.34
N THR A 136 8.75 1.38 12.46
CA THR A 136 7.35 1.72 12.77
C THR A 136 7.29 2.89 13.77
N ASP A 137 6.10 3.38 14.09
CA ASP A 137 5.87 4.42 15.08
C ASP A 137 5.50 3.86 16.47
N THR A 138 5.33 4.75 17.44
CA THR A 138 4.94 4.43 18.83
C THR A 138 3.43 4.26 19.02
N SER A 139 2.63 4.26 17.94
CA SER A 139 1.19 4.07 18.07
C SER A 139 0.86 2.67 18.59
N ASP A 140 -0.37 2.48 19.09
CA ASP A 140 -0.87 1.16 19.50
C ASP A 140 -0.77 0.13 18.36
N ASP A 141 -0.99 0.57 17.12
CA ASP A 141 -0.88 -0.29 15.95
C ASP A 141 0.58 -0.59 15.60
N GLY A 142 1.49 0.38 15.74
CA GLY A 142 2.94 0.17 15.63
C GLY A 142 3.42 -0.93 16.59
N HIS A 143 3.04 -0.83 17.87
CA HIS A 143 3.35 -1.85 18.89
C HIS A 143 2.78 -3.24 18.56
N LYS A 144 1.55 -3.31 18.03
CA LYS A 144 0.97 -4.59 17.58
C LYS A 144 1.77 -5.18 16.42
N ARG A 145 2.21 -4.35 15.47
CA ARG A 145 3.04 -4.77 14.33
C ARG A 145 4.41 -5.27 14.80
N MET A 146 5.07 -4.60 15.74
CA MET A 146 6.33 -5.07 16.34
C MET A 146 6.20 -6.45 16.97
N LYS A 147 5.16 -6.66 17.80
CA LYS A 147 4.88 -7.97 18.42
C LYS A 147 4.63 -9.07 17.39
N ALA A 148 3.92 -8.73 16.31
CA ALA A 148 3.67 -9.67 15.21
C ALA A 148 4.95 -10.02 14.44
N VAL A 149 5.82 -9.05 14.14
CA VAL A 149 7.13 -9.29 13.50
C VAL A 149 8.02 -10.13 14.41
N ALA A 150 8.11 -9.81 15.70
CA ALA A 150 8.90 -10.60 16.66
C ALA A 150 8.43 -12.06 16.72
N ARG A 151 7.12 -12.31 16.63
CA ARG A 151 6.55 -13.66 16.53
C ARG A 151 6.92 -14.33 15.20
N ALA A 152 6.77 -13.63 14.09
CA ALA A 152 7.08 -14.14 12.75
C ALA A 152 8.57 -14.42 12.54
N MET A 153 9.44 -13.72 13.26
CA MET A 153 10.89 -13.92 13.24
C MET A 153 11.36 -15.16 14.00
N ARG A 154 10.51 -15.80 14.85
CA ARG A 154 10.88 -16.97 15.67
C ARG A 154 11.59 -18.09 14.89
N PRO A 155 11.13 -18.51 13.68
CA PRO A 155 11.83 -19.53 12.89
C PRO A 155 13.23 -19.12 12.42
N TYR A 156 13.53 -17.82 12.39
CA TYR A 156 14.75 -17.25 11.81
C TYR A 156 15.75 -16.69 12.83
N GLN A 157 15.46 -16.76 14.13
CA GLN A 157 16.28 -16.16 15.20
C GLN A 157 17.72 -16.68 15.27
N LYS A 158 17.97 -17.93 14.81
CA LYS A 158 19.34 -18.48 14.74
C LYS A 158 20.18 -17.88 13.62
N ARG A 159 19.55 -17.20 12.66
CA ARG A 159 20.16 -16.71 11.43
C ARG A 159 20.23 -15.20 11.37
N ALA A 160 19.20 -14.51 11.86
CA ALA A 160 19.13 -13.06 11.83
C ALA A 160 18.65 -12.48 13.16
N ILE A 161 19.21 -11.33 13.52
CA ILE A 161 18.71 -10.50 14.61
C ILE A 161 17.60 -9.58 14.10
N LEU A 162 16.68 -9.22 14.98
CA LEU A 162 15.64 -8.22 14.74
C LEU A 162 15.95 -7.00 15.60
N ILE A 163 15.98 -5.82 14.98
CA ILE A 163 16.14 -4.54 15.67
C ILE A 163 14.99 -3.60 15.30
N PHE A 164 14.56 -2.79 16.25
CA PHE A 164 13.60 -1.70 16.07
C PHE A 164 14.26 -0.42 16.58
N PRO A 165 14.91 0.37 15.70
CA PRO A 165 15.57 1.60 16.10
C PRO A 165 14.57 2.58 16.76
N GLY A 166 14.91 3.12 17.93
CA GLY A 166 14.04 3.99 18.73
C GLY A 166 13.08 3.24 19.66
N HIS A 167 13.17 1.92 19.72
CA HIS A 167 12.35 1.05 20.56
C HIS A 167 13.21 0.01 21.29
N GLU A 168 14.46 0.35 21.58
CA GLU A 168 15.37 -0.49 22.33
C GLU A 168 14.90 -0.67 23.79
N PRO A 169 15.18 -1.81 24.44
CA PRO A 169 14.84 -1.98 25.85
C PRO A 169 15.47 -0.88 26.73
N GLY A 170 14.62 -0.03 27.32
CA GLY A 170 15.04 1.10 28.14
C GLY A 170 15.08 2.45 27.41
N ASP A 171 14.84 2.47 26.11
CA ASP A 171 14.68 3.67 25.28
C ASP A 171 13.56 3.42 24.25
N ASP A 172 12.33 3.75 24.66
CA ASP A 172 11.13 3.67 23.83
C ASP A 172 10.62 5.07 23.49
N ALA A 173 11.57 6.00 23.28
CA ALA A 173 11.26 7.36 22.86
C ALA A 173 10.63 7.39 21.46
N GLY A 174 10.65 6.26 20.73
CA GLY A 174 10.13 6.16 19.38
C GLY A 174 11.14 6.61 18.33
N LEU A 175 10.81 6.30 17.08
CA LEU A 175 11.59 6.76 15.94
C LEU A 175 11.43 8.27 15.74
N ASN A 176 12.51 9.01 15.94
CA ASN A 176 12.57 10.41 15.51
C ASN A 176 12.61 10.47 13.97
N PHE A 177 11.67 11.19 13.35
CA PHE A 177 11.64 11.36 11.90
C PHE A 177 12.96 11.91 11.32
N GLU A 178 13.63 12.80 12.04
CA GLU A 178 14.91 13.38 11.60
C GLU A 178 16.03 12.33 11.49
N THR A 179 15.96 11.25 12.29
CA THR A 179 16.97 10.18 12.29
C THR A 179 16.62 9.02 11.35
N LEU A 180 15.36 8.93 10.89
CA LEU A 180 14.90 7.86 9.96
C LEU A 180 15.78 7.75 8.72
N GLY A 181 16.18 8.87 8.13
CA GLY A 181 17.06 8.87 6.96
C GLY A 181 18.44 8.28 7.24
N ALA A 182 18.99 8.53 8.43
CA ALA A 182 20.26 7.95 8.87
C ALA A 182 20.11 6.45 9.14
N VAL A 183 19.00 6.02 9.75
CA VAL A 183 18.67 4.60 9.96
C VAL A 183 18.60 3.85 8.62
N LEU A 184 17.83 4.36 7.65
CA LEU A 184 17.69 3.76 6.33
C LEU A 184 19.02 3.66 5.56
N SER A 185 19.90 4.63 5.76
CA SER A 185 21.22 4.68 5.11
C SER A 185 22.28 3.79 5.79
N SER A 186 22.09 3.46 7.07
CA SER A 186 23.07 2.75 7.91
C SER A 186 22.77 1.27 8.10
N VAL A 187 21.72 0.75 7.45
CA VAL A 187 21.38 -0.67 7.48
C VAL A 187 22.62 -1.49 7.06
N PRO A 188 23.09 -2.45 7.89
CA PRO A 188 24.34 -3.16 7.62
C PRO A 188 24.26 -4.00 6.36
N ASN A 189 25.43 -4.41 5.85
CA ASN A 189 25.50 -5.44 4.80
C ASN A 189 24.73 -6.69 5.25
N ARG A 190 23.99 -7.31 4.31
CA ARG A 190 23.03 -8.42 4.61
C ARG A 190 21.91 -8.01 5.57
N GLY A 191 21.64 -6.72 5.69
CA GLY A 191 20.45 -6.18 6.33
C GLY A 191 19.29 -6.06 5.36
N VAL A 192 18.07 -6.21 5.88
CA VAL A 192 16.82 -5.96 5.16
C VAL A 192 15.92 -5.11 6.04
N THR A 193 15.31 -4.09 5.46
CA THR A 193 14.37 -3.22 6.16
C THR A 193 12.95 -3.76 5.99
N LEU A 194 12.21 -3.85 7.10
CA LEU A 194 10.75 -4.02 7.11
C LEU A 194 10.14 -2.68 7.51
N PHE A 195 9.62 -1.94 6.54
CA PHE A 195 8.91 -0.70 6.80
C PHE A 195 7.43 -1.03 7.07
N LEU A 196 7.04 -1.00 8.35
CA LEU A 196 5.75 -1.48 8.83
C LEU A 196 4.65 -0.41 8.82
N GLY A 197 5.03 0.85 8.56
CA GLY A 197 4.16 2.02 8.60
C GLY A 197 4.59 2.98 9.71
N VAL A 198 4.64 4.27 9.37
CA VAL A 198 4.91 5.38 10.27
C VAL A 198 3.92 6.48 9.90
N SER A 199 3.03 6.86 10.82
CA SER A 199 2.08 7.96 10.60
C SER A 199 2.37 9.18 11.47
N GLU A 200 3.09 8.99 12.58
CA GLU A 200 3.42 10.04 13.54
C GLU A 200 4.87 9.90 14.03
N ASP A 201 5.46 11.03 14.44
CA ASP A 201 6.77 11.03 15.07
C ASP A 201 6.70 10.72 16.57
N SER A 202 7.86 10.64 17.23
CA SER A 202 7.98 10.44 18.68
C SER A 202 7.24 11.48 19.54
N ALA A 203 6.87 12.64 18.98
CA ALA A 203 6.11 13.68 19.67
C ALA A 203 4.60 13.63 19.33
N GLY A 204 4.14 12.59 18.61
CA GLY A 204 2.76 12.43 18.17
C GLY A 204 2.38 13.35 17.00
N ARG A 205 3.34 14.02 16.36
CA ARG A 205 3.05 14.91 15.23
C ARG A 205 2.89 14.08 13.96
N PRO A 206 1.85 14.33 13.15
CA PRO A 206 1.64 13.57 11.92
C PRO A 206 2.77 13.81 10.93
N ILE A 207 3.21 12.73 10.28
CA ILE A 207 4.24 12.76 9.25
C ILE A 207 3.58 12.65 7.87
N PRO A 208 3.76 13.64 6.96
CA PRO A 208 3.16 13.58 5.64
C PRO A 208 3.70 12.45 4.76
N GLU A 209 2.82 11.72 4.07
CA GLU A 209 3.19 10.66 3.11
C GLU A 209 4.25 11.10 2.07
N PRO A 210 4.17 12.31 1.47
CA PRO A 210 5.19 12.74 0.51
C PRO A 210 6.58 12.87 1.11
N MET A 211 6.67 13.24 2.39
CA MET A 211 7.93 13.36 3.12
C MET A 211 8.54 11.99 3.37
N LEU A 212 7.71 10.99 3.72
CA LEU A 212 8.13 9.59 3.83
C LEU A 212 8.52 8.98 2.49
N ALA A 213 7.79 9.30 1.42
CA ALA A 213 8.12 8.83 0.08
C ALA A 213 9.50 9.37 -0.37
N GLU A 214 9.77 10.65 -0.13
CA GLU A 214 11.06 11.27 -0.46
C GLU A 214 12.22 10.69 0.35
N ILE A 215 12.03 10.47 1.67
CA ILE A 215 13.10 9.89 2.50
C ILE A 215 13.38 8.44 2.12
N LEU A 216 12.34 7.64 1.80
CA LEU A 216 12.51 6.28 1.29
C LEU A 216 13.23 6.28 -0.06
N HIS A 217 12.88 7.21 -0.96
CA HIS A 217 13.53 7.37 -2.25
C HIS A 217 15.01 7.68 -2.15
N THR A 218 15.37 8.63 -1.30
CA THR A 218 16.73 9.17 -1.24
C THR A 218 17.65 8.42 -0.29
N ARG A 219 17.12 7.73 0.72
CA ARG A 219 17.91 7.15 1.82
C ARG A 219 17.89 5.62 1.90
N THR A 220 17.03 4.93 1.14
CA THR A 220 17.00 3.46 1.16
C THR A 220 18.29 2.88 0.58
N ALA A 221 19.12 2.29 1.45
CA ALA A 221 20.39 1.66 1.08
C ALA A 221 20.32 0.12 1.02
N SER A 222 19.28 -0.50 1.60
CA SER A 222 19.08 -1.94 1.66
C SER A 222 17.77 -2.36 1.00
N PRO A 223 17.58 -3.65 0.68
CA PRO A 223 16.25 -4.20 0.38
C PRO A 223 15.22 -3.75 1.43
N THR A 224 14.15 -3.07 1.00
CA THR A 224 13.09 -2.57 1.90
C THR A 224 11.75 -3.16 1.51
N ILE A 225 11.17 -3.97 2.38
CA ILE A 225 9.82 -4.51 2.24
C ILE A 225 8.81 -3.55 2.89
N VAL A 226 7.71 -3.29 2.19
CA VAL A 226 6.59 -2.44 2.63
C VAL A 226 5.29 -3.23 2.64
N LEU A 227 4.29 -2.79 3.42
CA LEU A 227 3.03 -3.52 3.63
C LEU A 227 1.80 -2.91 2.91
N ASP A 228 1.96 -1.77 2.25
CA ASP A 228 0.93 -1.11 1.44
C ASP A 228 1.55 -0.46 0.19
N ASP A 229 0.70 -0.14 -0.79
CA ASP A 229 1.10 0.31 -2.12
C ASP A 229 1.51 1.78 -2.23
N THR A 230 1.47 2.54 -1.12
CA THR A 230 1.76 3.99 -1.09
C THR A 230 3.17 4.31 -1.55
N PHE A 231 4.13 3.47 -1.18
CA PHE A 231 5.56 3.73 -1.39
C PHE A 231 6.15 3.00 -2.61
N LEU A 232 5.33 2.32 -3.42
CA LEU A 232 5.83 1.70 -4.66
C LEU A 232 6.44 2.76 -5.59
N GLY A 233 7.56 2.43 -6.24
CA GLY A 233 8.30 3.38 -7.08
C GLY A 233 9.26 4.31 -6.32
N THR A 234 9.28 4.29 -4.99
CA THR A 234 10.26 5.05 -4.17
C THR A 234 11.57 4.28 -3.97
N GLY A 235 11.84 3.23 -4.75
CA GLY A 235 13.06 2.41 -4.61
C GLY A 235 13.00 1.34 -3.51
N VAL A 236 11.87 1.23 -2.80
CA VAL A 236 11.53 0.05 -1.99
C VAL A 236 11.27 -1.16 -2.88
N LEU A 237 11.44 -2.38 -2.34
CA LEU A 237 11.19 -3.62 -3.08
C LEU A 237 9.70 -3.87 -3.33
N GLY A 238 8.82 -3.35 -2.48
CA GLY A 238 7.43 -3.76 -2.41
C GLY A 238 7.20 -4.81 -1.32
N GLY A 239 6.15 -5.61 -1.42
CA GLY A 239 5.83 -6.63 -0.42
C GLY A 239 4.43 -7.20 -0.55
N PRO A 240 3.97 -7.97 0.45
CA PRO A 240 2.59 -8.42 0.53
C PRO A 240 1.70 -7.26 1.01
N MET A 241 0.90 -6.73 0.08
CA MET A 241 0.18 -5.48 0.26
C MET A 241 -1.33 -5.65 0.15
N ILE A 242 -2.05 -4.87 0.96
CA ILE A 242 -3.49 -4.63 0.78
C ILE A 242 -3.65 -3.17 0.38
N SER A 243 -4.00 -2.94 -0.89
CA SER A 243 -4.22 -1.59 -1.41
C SER A 243 -5.60 -1.10 -1.04
N GLY A 244 -5.75 0.22 -0.84
CA GLY A 244 -7.07 0.83 -0.67
C GLY A 244 -8.00 0.46 -1.82
N LYS A 245 -7.49 0.38 -3.05
CA LYS A 245 -8.25 -0.07 -4.22
C LYS A 245 -8.81 -1.48 -4.07
N SER A 246 -8.06 -2.42 -3.52
CA SER A 246 -8.56 -3.78 -3.26
C SER A 246 -9.65 -3.80 -2.17
N THR A 247 -9.49 -2.96 -1.14
CA THR A 247 -10.49 -2.75 -0.08
C THR A 247 -11.78 -2.16 -0.65
N GLY A 248 -11.69 -1.11 -1.45
CA GLY A 248 -12.84 -0.48 -2.11
C GLY A 248 -13.60 -1.42 -3.06
N ARG A 249 -12.89 -2.27 -3.81
CA ARG A 249 -13.54 -3.27 -4.69
C ARG A 249 -14.28 -4.34 -3.89
N SER A 250 -13.68 -4.80 -2.79
CA SER A 250 -14.30 -5.77 -1.88
C SER A 250 -15.51 -5.17 -1.19
N ALA A 251 -15.41 -3.92 -0.74
CA ALA A 251 -16.52 -3.18 -0.17
C ALA A 251 -17.68 -2.99 -1.16
N ALA A 252 -17.39 -2.58 -2.40
CA ALA A 252 -18.40 -2.45 -3.44
C ALA A 252 -19.13 -3.78 -3.73
N SER A 253 -18.41 -4.90 -3.72
CA SER A 253 -19.03 -6.22 -3.91
C SER A 253 -20.05 -6.53 -2.81
N ILE A 254 -19.76 -6.17 -1.56
CA ILE A 254 -20.67 -6.33 -0.42
C ILE A 254 -21.86 -5.37 -0.54
N LEU A 255 -21.61 -4.10 -0.89
CA LEU A 255 -22.67 -3.10 -1.07
C LEU A 255 -23.65 -3.49 -2.18
N LYS A 256 -23.17 -4.09 -3.28
CA LYS A 256 -24.05 -4.62 -4.34
C LYS A 256 -24.99 -5.71 -3.82
N ARG A 257 -24.48 -6.61 -2.97
CA ARG A 257 -25.28 -7.67 -2.34
C ARG A 257 -26.35 -7.11 -1.41
N LEU A 258 -25.99 -6.13 -0.59
CA LEU A 258 -26.96 -5.38 0.24
C LEU A 258 -28.06 -4.74 -0.60
N ARG A 259 -27.68 -4.04 -1.69
CA ARG A 259 -28.64 -3.42 -2.61
C ARG A 259 -29.54 -4.43 -3.33
N SER A 260 -29.12 -5.69 -3.41
CA SER A 260 -29.96 -6.77 -3.95
C SER A 260 -30.92 -7.40 -2.91
N GLY A 261 -30.94 -6.87 -1.68
CA GLY A 261 -31.83 -7.33 -0.61
C GLY A 261 -31.29 -8.47 0.24
N GLU A 262 -30.00 -8.81 0.12
CA GLU A 262 -29.40 -9.82 1.00
C GLU A 262 -29.32 -9.31 2.44
N ASN A 263 -29.70 -10.16 3.39
CA ASN A 263 -29.75 -9.80 4.80
C ASN A 263 -28.32 -9.61 5.36
N PRO A 264 -27.97 -8.42 5.90
CA PRO A 264 -26.65 -8.18 6.51
C PRO A 264 -26.26 -9.22 7.56
N ARG A 265 -27.22 -9.78 8.31
CA ARG A 265 -26.97 -10.76 9.37
C ARG A 265 -26.46 -12.10 8.85
N GLU A 266 -26.77 -12.43 7.60
CA GLU A 266 -26.37 -13.69 6.96
C GLU A 266 -25.06 -13.54 6.19
N MET A 267 -24.60 -12.31 6.02
CA MET A 267 -23.38 -12.01 5.29
C MET A 267 -22.17 -12.06 6.22
N LEU A 268 -21.25 -12.98 5.93
CA LEU A 268 -19.93 -13.02 6.56
C LEU A 268 -18.84 -12.81 5.50
N PRO A 269 -18.51 -11.55 5.16
CA PRO A 269 -17.47 -11.24 4.17
C PRO A 269 -16.17 -11.97 4.47
N GLN A 270 -15.42 -12.40 3.45
CA GLN A 270 -14.09 -12.96 3.71
C GLN A 270 -13.09 -11.82 3.98
N PRO A 271 -12.09 -12.04 4.86
CA PRO A 271 -11.02 -11.07 5.04
C PRO A 271 -10.31 -10.76 3.72
N ILE A 272 -9.93 -9.51 3.52
CA ILE A 272 -9.11 -9.12 2.38
C ILE A 272 -7.70 -9.68 2.61
N ARG A 273 -7.16 -10.33 1.59
CA ARG A 273 -5.82 -10.90 1.61
C ARG A 273 -4.85 -10.05 0.81
N ALA A 274 -3.64 -9.95 1.33
CA ALA A 274 -2.55 -9.28 0.64
C ALA A 274 -2.18 -9.98 -0.67
N THR A 275 -1.79 -9.19 -1.67
CA THR A 275 -1.12 -9.67 -2.88
C THR A 275 0.33 -9.23 -2.83
N THR A 276 1.27 -10.13 -3.14
CA THR A 276 2.68 -9.75 -3.25
C THR A 276 2.94 -8.98 -4.54
N ILE A 277 3.32 -7.72 -4.40
CA ILE A 277 3.70 -6.83 -5.49
C ILE A 277 5.14 -6.39 -5.25
N LEU A 278 6.01 -6.54 -6.25
CA LEU A 278 7.41 -6.14 -6.19
C LEU A 278 7.76 -5.13 -7.28
N ASP A 279 8.66 -4.21 -6.96
CA ASP A 279 9.21 -3.23 -7.89
C ASP A 279 10.41 -3.81 -8.63
N GLY A 280 10.32 -3.86 -9.96
CA GLY A 280 11.34 -4.44 -10.82
C GLY A 280 12.63 -3.62 -10.90
N GLN A 281 12.58 -2.28 -10.79
CA GLN A 281 13.79 -1.46 -10.69
C GLN A 281 14.53 -1.76 -9.39
N ALA A 282 13.79 -1.86 -8.28
CA ALA A 282 14.38 -2.18 -6.99
C ALA A 282 14.97 -3.62 -6.97
N LEU A 283 14.25 -4.60 -7.53
CA LEU A 283 14.78 -5.96 -7.72
C LEU A 283 16.09 -5.95 -8.51
N ALA A 284 16.14 -5.24 -9.63
CA ALA A 284 17.34 -5.12 -10.45
C ALA A 284 18.48 -4.41 -9.70
N ARG A 285 18.20 -3.31 -9.00
CA ARG A 285 19.16 -2.55 -8.18
C ARG A 285 19.84 -3.42 -7.13
N PHE A 286 19.08 -4.31 -6.48
CA PHE A 286 19.60 -5.19 -5.43
C PHE A 286 20.03 -6.57 -5.95
N GLY A 287 19.95 -6.83 -7.26
CA GLY A 287 20.33 -8.11 -7.87
C GLY A 287 19.45 -9.28 -7.42
N LEU A 288 18.18 -9.04 -7.14
CA LEU A 288 17.23 -10.01 -6.60
C LEU A 288 16.31 -10.57 -7.68
N VAL A 289 15.91 -11.83 -7.51
CA VAL A 289 14.97 -12.52 -8.42
C VAL A 289 13.65 -12.71 -7.69
N ALA A 290 12.55 -12.27 -8.31
CA ALA A 290 11.22 -12.43 -7.75
C ALA A 290 10.81 -13.92 -7.66
N PRO A 291 10.10 -14.34 -6.60
CA PRO A 291 9.50 -15.67 -6.52
C PRO A 291 8.44 -15.89 -7.61
N GLN A 292 8.08 -17.16 -7.84
CA GLN A 292 6.97 -17.49 -8.72
C GLN A 292 5.65 -16.92 -8.15
N LYS A 293 4.72 -16.52 -9.03
CA LYS A 293 3.40 -15.93 -8.68
C LYS A 293 3.46 -14.57 -7.97
N THR A 294 4.51 -13.78 -8.20
CA THR A 294 4.59 -12.39 -7.75
C THR A 294 4.18 -11.43 -8.86
N THR A 295 3.44 -10.37 -8.52
CA THR A 295 3.18 -9.28 -9.47
C THR A 295 4.39 -8.36 -9.50
N ILE A 296 4.94 -8.09 -10.69
CA ILE A 296 6.06 -7.15 -10.85
C ILE A 296 5.54 -5.87 -11.50
N VAL A 297 5.80 -4.74 -10.86
CA VAL A 297 5.57 -3.39 -11.40
C VAL A 297 6.91 -2.72 -11.70
N ASN A 298 6.92 -1.65 -12.50
CA ASN A 298 8.14 -0.89 -12.81
C ASN A 298 9.32 -1.78 -13.25
N ALA A 299 9.08 -2.83 -14.03
CA ALA A 299 10.17 -3.64 -14.56
C ALA A 299 11.11 -2.73 -15.38
N PRO A 300 12.45 -2.83 -15.21
CA PRO A 300 13.35 -2.13 -16.11
C PRO A 300 12.95 -2.51 -17.51
N ASN A 301 12.70 -1.49 -18.35
CA ASN A 301 12.47 -1.69 -19.77
C ASN A 301 13.58 -2.65 -20.21
N GLN A 302 13.22 -3.89 -20.52
CA GLN A 302 14.15 -4.73 -21.23
C GLN A 302 14.46 -3.89 -22.46
N VAL A 303 15.73 -3.49 -22.61
CA VAL A 303 16.22 -2.87 -23.84
C VAL A 303 15.51 -3.63 -24.94
N GLU A 304 14.62 -2.96 -25.69
CA GLU A 304 13.95 -3.58 -26.82
C GLU A 304 15.07 -4.32 -27.53
N LYS A 305 15.00 -5.66 -27.58
CA LYS A 305 15.83 -6.38 -28.52
C LYS A 305 15.36 -5.84 -29.85
N LYS A 306 16.02 -4.80 -30.36
CA LYS A 306 15.89 -4.31 -31.72
C LYS A 306 16.19 -5.54 -32.55
N GLY A 307 15.14 -6.24 -32.96
CA GLY A 307 15.24 -7.46 -33.74
C GLY A 307 16.03 -7.11 -34.96
N ASN A 308 17.23 -7.70 -35.10
CA ASN A 308 18.21 -7.54 -36.17
C ASN A 308 17.80 -6.51 -37.24
N ALA A 309 17.78 -5.23 -36.87
CA ALA A 309 17.61 -4.17 -37.84
C ALA A 309 18.98 -4.07 -38.50
N ILE A 310 19.07 -4.60 -39.73
CA ILE A 310 20.23 -4.43 -40.59
C ILE A 310 20.60 -2.94 -40.52
N PRO A 311 21.79 -2.58 -40.00
CA PRO A 311 22.11 -1.18 -39.77
C PRO A 311 22.00 -0.45 -41.10
N THR A 312 21.22 0.63 -41.16
CA THR A 312 20.94 1.41 -42.37
C THR A 312 22.23 1.86 -43.08
N SER A 313 23.36 1.88 -42.38
CA SER A 313 24.69 2.04 -42.96
C SER A 313 25.02 0.98 -44.02
N THR A 314 24.69 -0.30 -43.81
CA THR A 314 24.96 -1.37 -44.79
C THR A 314 24.14 -1.23 -46.08
N LEU A 315 22.91 -0.70 -45.99
CA LEU A 315 22.11 -0.38 -47.18
C LEU A 315 22.73 0.78 -47.97
N GLY A 316 23.28 1.78 -47.28
CA GLY A 316 24.00 2.90 -47.87
C GLY A 316 25.25 2.47 -48.64
N TRP A 317 26.02 1.50 -48.12
CA TRP A 317 27.19 0.94 -48.81
C TRP A 317 26.83 0.20 -50.10
N ILE A 318 25.73 -0.56 -50.09
CA ILE A 318 25.27 -1.30 -51.29
C ILE A 318 24.82 -0.31 -52.38
N VAL A 319 24.05 0.72 -52.02
CA VAL A 319 23.62 1.75 -52.98
C VAL A 319 24.82 2.54 -53.50
N GLY A 320 25.78 2.88 -52.65
CA GLY A 320 27.01 3.56 -53.06
C GLY A 320 27.84 2.75 -54.06
N LEU A 321 28.02 1.44 -53.82
CA LEU A 321 28.75 0.55 -54.74
C LEU A 321 28.03 0.39 -56.08
N LEU A 322 26.69 0.30 -56.07
CA LEU A 322 25.90 0.22 -57.30
C LEU A 322 26.03 1.52 -58.13
N LEU A 323 25.99 2.70 -57.49
CA LEU A 323 26.16 3.99 -58.17
C LEU A 323 27.58 4.14 -58.76
N CYS A 324 28.63 3.72 -58.03
CA CYS A 324 29.99 3.73 -58.56
C CYS A 324 30.16 2.79 -59.76
N SER A 325 29.58 1.59 -59.69
CA SER A 325 29.63 0.63 -60.81
C SER A 325 28.89 1.16 -62.05
N GLY A 326 27.73 1.80 -61.87
CA GLY A 326 26.98 2.45 -62.94
C GLY A 326 27.75 3.62 -63.57
N PHE A 327 28.41 4.45 -62.77
CA PHE A 327 29.22 5.57 -63.26
C PHE A 327 30.46 5.11 -64.05
N LEU A 328 31.11 4.03 -63.61
CA LEU A 328 32.22 3.42 -64.35
C LEU A 328 31.76 2.83 -65.69
N PHE A 329 30.58 2.20 -65.73
CA PHE A 329 30.03 1.68 -66.98
C PHE A 329 29.61 2.79 -67.94
N PHE A 330 29.01 3.87 -67.42
CA PHE A 330 28.60 5.03 -68.21
C PHE A 330 29.79 5.81 -68.79
N SER A 331 30.84 6.03 -67.98
CA SER A 331 32.06 6.71 -68.43
C SER A 331 32.88 5.89 -69.44
N LYS A 332 32.81 4.56 -69.38
CA LYS A 332 33.44 3.68 -70.37
C LYS A 332 32.68 3.67 -71.71
N ARG A 333 31.35 3.79 -71.68
CA ARG A 333 30.50 3.83 -72.88
C ARG A 333 30.61 5.14 -73.68
N HIS A 334 30.97 6.25 -73.03
CA HIS A 334 31.18 7.55 -73.68
C HIS A 334 32.62 7.84 -74.14
N ARG A 335 33.55 6.90 -73.95
CA ARG A 335 34.94 6.98 -74.41
C ARG A 335 35.27 6.03 -75.58
N SER A 336 34.25 5.42 -76.19
CA SER A 336 34.35 4.72 -77.48
C SER A 336 33.62 5.48 -78.57
#